data_AF-A0A8C4ZDC7-F1
#
_entry.id   AF-A0A8C4ZDC7-F1
#
_cell.length_a   1.000
_cell.length_b   1.000
_cell.length_c   1.000
_cell.angle_alpha   90.00
_cell.angle_beta   90.00
_cell.angle_gamma   90.00
#
_symmetry.space_group_name_H-M   'P 1'
#
loop_
_entity.id
_entity.type
_entity.pdbx_description
1 polymer ?
#
loop_
_entity_poly.entity_id
_entity_poly.type
_entity_poly.pdbx_seq_one_letter_code
_entity_poly.pdbx_strand_id
1 'polypeptide(L)'
;MAAFRVCSLNAEEGMGVASLSVIYASIIISSMFLPPLMIKNLGCKWTIVVSMACYVSYSFGNLYPGWYTLIPTSAILGLGGSPLWSAKCTYLTISGNLQASIDGKKGSDVINSYFGIFFFIFQSSAVWGNLMSSLIFGQDSNKTSISEEMLQYCGANVCDVTLSNTTTPKPEQELVHILVGCYIGVGILAMIIVGVFLDNIDQEQTRQFRGNREPFCQTFLSTFSLLKDRRLLMLIPLTMYSGFEQSFLSGEYTKNYVTCALGIHYVGYAMICFGATNSVCSFAFGKLAEYTGRAPLFFLAALTNLSCILALLFWKPDPGQLPLFFVFPGLWGMADAIWQTQTNALYGVLFPRAKEAAFANYRMWESLGFVIAFAYSTFICLETKLYILLSVLLLTALTYPIVEYVEKKNPTPPIEEGIYSNNKEAKEGGSTFIIAELSL
;
A
#
# COMPACT_ATOMS: atom_id res chain seq x y z
N MET A 1 -4.47 -3.37 -7.39
CA MET A 1 -4.09 -3.98 -8.69
C MET A 1 -5.27 -4.14 -9.65
N ALA A 2 -6.42 -4.68 -9.23
CA ALA A 2 -7.62 -4.76 -10.08
C ALA A 2 -8.06 -3.40 -10.66
N ALA A 3 -8.02 -2.32 -9.86
CA ALA A 3 -8.30 -0.95 -10.33
C ALA A 3 -7.36 -0.51 -11.47
N PHE A 4 -6.08 -0.87 -11.42
CA PHE A 4 -5.11 -0.52 -12.47
C PHE A 4 -5.46 -1.21 -13.80
N ARG A 5 -5.85 -2.49 -13.73
CA ARG A 5 -6.27 -3.26 -14.92
C ARG A 5 -7.60 -2.75 -15.49
N VAL A 6 -8.56 -2.41 -14.63
CA VAL A 6 -9.85 -1.82 -15.03
C VAL A 6 -9.66 -0.41 -15.62
N CYS A 7 -8.77 0.41 -15.06
CA CYS A 7 -8.42 1.71 -15.63
C CYS A 7 -7.72 1.60 -16.98
N SER A 8 -6.85 0.59 -17.19
CA SER A 8 -6.22 0.34 -18.50
C SER A 8 -7.22 -0.13 -19.57
N LEU A 9 -8.35 -0.73 -19.17
CA LEU A 9 -9.41 -1.17 -20.08
C LEU A 9 -10.30 0.01 -20.55
N ASN A 10 -10.41 1.06 -19.75
CA ASN A 10 -11.18 2.28 -20.06
C ASN A 10 -10.28 3.39 -20.63
N ALA A 11 -9.52 3.08 -21.68
CA ALA A 11 -8.54 3.98 -22.30
C ALA A 11 -9.13 5.08 -23.20
N GLU A 12 -10.46 5.19 -23.34
CA GLU A 12 -11.05 6.33 -24.03
C GLU A 12 -10.74 7.62 -23.26
N GLU A 13 -10.07 8.56 -23.94
CA GLU A 13 -9.77 9.92 -23.46
C GLU A 13 -8.93 10.06 -22.17
N GLY A 14 -8.18 9.03 -21.77
CA GLY A 14 -7.34 9.11 -20.56
C GLY A 14 -8.11 9.02 -19.23
N MET A 15 -9.39 8.63 -19.28
CA MET A 15 -10.27 8.47 -18.11
C MET A 15 -9.67 7.58 -17.00
N GLY A 16 -9.00 6.50 -17.37
CA GLY A 16 -8.34 5.60 -16.41
C GLY A 16 -7.28 6.31 -15.55
N VAL A 17 -6.42 7.11 -16.18
CA VAL A 17 -5.36 7.87 -15.49
C VAL A 17 -5.97 8.97 -14.61
N ALA A 18 -7.01 9.64 -15.11
CA ALA A 18 -7.74 10.64 -14.32
C ALA A 18 -8.40 10.01 -13.07
N SER A 19 -9.05 8.85 -13.22
CA SER A 19 -9.63 8.08 -12.11
C SER A 19 -8.59 7.71 -11.04
N LEU A 20 -7.46 7.12 -11.46
CA LEU A 20 -6.35 6.79 -10.57
C LEU A 20 -5.84 8.04 -9.82
N SER A 21 -5.65 9.14 -10.55
CA SER A 21 -5.19 10.41 -9.96
C SER A 21 -6.17 10.92 -8.90
N VAL A 22 -7.48 10.86 -9.16
CA VAL A 22 -8.53 11.26 -8.21
C VAL A 22 -8.55 10.34 -6.99
N ILE A 23 -8.37 9.03 -7.16
CA ILE A 23 -8.27 8.07 -6.04
C ILE A 23 -7.13 8.50 -5.12
N TYR A 24 -5.91 8.64 -5.64
CA TYR A 24 -4.74 8.93 -4.79
C TYR A 24 -4.75 10.35 -4.20
N ALA A 25 -5.22 11.36 -4.95
CA ALA A 25 -5.45 12.70 -4.41
C ALA A 25 -6.47 12.67 -3.26
N SER A 26 -7.55 11.90 -3.41
CA SER A 26 -8.55 11.71 -2.36
C SER A 26 -7.99 10.93 -1.17
N ILE A 27 -7.06 9.98 -1.39
CA ILE A 27 -6.36 9.28 -0.29
C ILE A 27 -5.48 10.27 0.49
N ILE A 28 -4.79 11.21 -0.16
CA ILE A 28 -3.97 12.22 0.54
C ILE A 28 -4.86 13.03 1.48
N ILE A 29 -5.95 13.59 0.97
CA ILE A 29 -6.92 14.36 1.77
C ILE A 29 -7.47 13.46 2.88
N SER A 30 -7.91 12.25 2.55
CA SER A 30 -8.44 11.30 3.52
C SER A 30 -7.48 10.99 4.65
N SER A 31 -6.21 10.72 4.32
CA SER A 31 -5.17 10.37 5.29
C SER A 31 -4.95 11.44 6.35
N MET A 32 -5.24 12.70 6.03
CA MET A 32 -5.09 13.80 6.97
C MET A 32 -6.21 13.84 8.03
N PHE A 33 -7.42 13.37 7.70
CA PHE A 33 -8.62 13.63 8.51
C PHE A 33 -9.38 12.38 8.93
N LEU A 34 -9.62 11.45 8.00
CA LEU A 34 -10.58 10.38 8.16
C LEU A 34 -10.09 9.22 9.05
N PRO A 35 -8.81 8.78 9.01
CA PRO A 35 -8.39 7.65 9.84
C PRO A 35 -8.56 7.89 11.34
N PRO A 36 -8.03 8.98 11.95
CA PRO A 36 -8.22 9.22 13.37
C PRO A 36 -9.70 9.45 13.72
N LEU A 37 -10.45 10.14 12.85
CA LEU A 37 -11.86 10.41 13.07
C LEU A 37 -12.70 9.13 13.07
N MET A 38 -12.48 8.25 12.11
CA MET A 38 -13.26 7.01 11.96
C MET A 38 -12.85 5.98 13.01
N ILE A 39 -11.54 5.78 13.23
CA ILE A 39 -11.05 4.77 14.19
C ILE A 39 -11.51 5.12 15.60
N LYS A 40 -11.33 6.37 16.05
CA LYS A 40 -11.73 6.76 17.40
C LYS A 40 -13.25 6.78 17.63
N ASN A 41 -14.05 7.02 16.58
CA ASN A 41 -15.51 7.07 16.72
C ASN A 41 -16.19 5.72 16.48
N LEU A 42 -15.78 4.96 15.46
CA LEU A 42 -16.42 3.72 15.03
C LEU A 42 -15.70 2.47 15.56
N GLY A 43 -14.43 2.61 15.97
CA GLY A 43 -13.52 1.49 16.22
C GLY A 43 -12.90 0.97 14.92
N CYS A 44 -11.86 0.14 15.06
CA CYS A 44 -11.11 -0.44 13.95
C CYS A 44 -12.00 -1.33 13.09
N LYS A 45 -12.83 -2.20 13.71
CA LYS A 45 -13.72 -3.14 13.01
C LYS A 45 -14.67 -2.42 12.04
N TRP A 46 -15.46 -1.47 12.55
CA TRP A 46 -16.48 -0.80 11.75
C TRP A 46 -15.86 0.18 10.74
N THR A 47 -14.71 0.77 11.06
CA THR A 47 -13.94 1.56 10.09
C THR A 47 -13.56 0.70 8.88
N ILE A 48 -13.07 -0.52 9.10
CA ILE A 48 -12.74 -1.47 8.03
C ILE A 48 -13.98 -1.78 7.17
N VAL A 49 -15.11 -2.09 7.79
CA VAL A 49 -16.36 -2.44 7.08
C VAL A 49 -16.88 -1.28 6.24
N VAL A 50 -16.95 -0.07 6.80
CA VAL A 50 -17.38 1.14 6.08
C VAL A 50 -16.45 1.42 4.91
N SER A 51 -15.14 1.34 5.12
CA SER A 51 -14.16 1.51 4.06
C SER A 51 -14.30 0.46 2.96
N MET A 52 -14.58 -0.80 3.28
CA MET A 52 -14.83 -1.84 2.26
C MET A 52 -16.06 -1.52 1.40
N ALA A 53 -17.11 -0.89 1.97
CA ALA A 53 -18.25 -0.41 1.19
C ALA A 53 -17.84 0.64 0.14
N CYS A 54 -16.88 1.51 0.46
CA CYS A 54 -16.32 2.45 -0.51
C CYS A 54 -15.65 1.73 -1.69
N TYR A 55 -14.92 0.63 -1.46
CA TYR A 55 -14.33 -0.17 -2.53
C TYR A 55 -15.38 -0.83 -3.43
N VAL A 56 -16.46 -1.34 -2.83
CA VAL A 56 -17.57 -1.91 -3.58
C VAL A 56 -18.27 -0.84 -4.43
N SER A 57 -18.45 0.38 -3.91
CA SER A 57 -19.05 1.49 -4.67
C SER A 57 -18.29 1.86 -5.95
N TYR A 58 -16.95 1.82 -5.91
CA TYR A 58 -16.13 1.99 -7.12
C TYR A 58 -16.32 0.87 -8.14
N SER A 59 -16.47 -0.37 -7.67
CA SER A 59 -16.77 -1.50 -8.55
C SER A 59 -18.13 -1.31 -9.23
N PHE A 60 -19.16 -0.82 -8.52
CA PHE A 60 -20.44 -0.44 -9.12
C PHE A 60 -20.31 0.67 -10.17
N GLY A 61 -19.50 1.70 -9.90
CA GLY A 61 -19.22 2.77 -10.88
C GLY A 61 -18.59 2.28 -12.18
N ASN A 62 -17.92 1.13 -12.15
CA ASN A 62 -17.31 0.50 -13.33
C ASN A 62 -18.27 -0.36 -14.15
N LEU A 63 -19.51 -0.61 -13.70
CA LEU A 63 -20.54 -1.27 -14.52
C LEU A 63 -20.96 -0.38 -15.70
N TYR A 64 -21.06 0.92 -15.46
CA TYR A 64 -21.38 1.92 -16.50
C TYR A 64 -20.29 3.01 -16.48
N PRO A 65 -19.13 2.74 -17.11
CA PRO A 65 -18.00 3.66 -17.06
C PRO A 65 -18.32 4.95 -17.82
N GLY A 66 -18.29 6.08 -17.12
CA GLY A 66 -18.39 7.41 -17.69
C GLY A 66 -17.82 8.44 -16.73
N TRP A 67 -17.47 9.64 -17.22
CA TRP A 67 -16.87 10.69 -16.39
C TRP A 67 -17.67 10.99 -15.10
N TYR A 68 -19.00 11.02 -15.20
CA TYR A 68 -19.90 11.30 -14.08
C TYR A 68 -20.08 10.16 -13.08
N THR A 69 -19.79 8.91 -13.46
CA THR A 69 -19.88 7.75 -12.55
C THR A 69 -18.52 7.40 -11.97
N LEU A 70 -17.48 7.43 -12.80
CA LEU A 70 -16.14 6.97 -12.46
C LEU A 70 -15.42 7.97 -11.54
N ILE A 71 -15.51 9.28 -11.78
CA ILE A 71 -14.80 10.29 -10.97
C ILE A 71 -15.35 10.37 -9.53
N PRO A 72 -16.68 10.44 -9.29
CA PRO A 72 -17.19 10.46 -7.92
C PRO A 72 -16.92 9.17 -7.17
N THR A 73 -17.08 8.01 -7.81
CA THR A 73 -16.80 6.72 -7.16
C THR A 73 -15.31 6.50 -6.91
N SER A 74 -14.43 7.07 -7.75
CA SER A 74 -12.98 7.15 -7.51
C SER A 74 -12.67 7.95 -6.25
N ALA A 75 -13.32 9.10 -6.07
CA ALA A 75 -13.16 9.92 -4.88
C ALA A 75 -13.66 9.18 -3.62
N ILE A 76 -14.82 8.52 -3.68
CA ILE A 76 -15.35 7.70 -2.57
C ILE A 76 -14.37 6.59 -2.18
N LEU A 77 -13.83 5.85 -3.16
CA LEU A 77 -12.80 4.85 -2.94
C LEU A 77 -11.56 5.45 -2.27
N GLY A 78 -11.07 6.59 -2.76
CA GLY A 78 -9.91 7.26 -2.17
C GLY A 78 -10.17 7.71 -0.73
N LEU A 79 -11.36 8.24 -0.44
CA LEU A 79 -11.78 8.60 0.92
C LEU A 79 -11.83 7.40 1.85
N GLY A 80 -12.34 6.25 1.40
CA GLY A 80 -12.35 5.01 2.19
C GLY A 80 -11.01 4.28 2.28
N GLY A 81 -10.07 4.57 1.38
CA GLY A 81 -8.79 3.86 1.26
C GLY A 81 -7.85 4.05 2.45
N SER A 82 -7.66 5.29 2.90
CA SER A 82 -6.74 5.58 4.01
C SER A 82 -7.22 5.03 5.37
N PRO A 83 -8.50 5.20 5.76
CA PRO A 83 -9.01 4.67 7.01
C PRO A 83 -8.97 3.14 7.05
N LEU A 84 -9.18 2.47 5.90
CA LEU A 84 -9.07 1.01 5.80
C LEU A 84 -7.69 0.52 6.23
N TRP A 85 -6.65 1.11 5.64
CA TRP A 85 -5.26 0.74 5.90
C TRP A 85 -4.86 1.07 7.33
N SER A 86 -5.15 2.30 7.78
CA SER A 86 -4.81 2.73 9.13
C SER A 86 -5.51 1.89 10.20
N ALA A 87 -6.78 1.53 10.00
CA ALA A 87 -7.53 0.68 10.91
C ALA A 87 -6.97 -0.75 10.93
N LYS A 88 -6.64 -1.34 9.77
CA LYS A 88 -6.01 -2.66 9.69
C LYS A 88 -4.65 -2.71 10.39
N CYS A 89 -3.78 -1.73 10.12
CA CYS A 89 -2.45 -1.67 10.74
C CYS A 89 -2.56 -1.45 12.26
N THR A 90 -3.48 -0.58 12.70
CA THR A 90 -3.76 -0.37 14.13
C THR A 90 -4.28 -1.65 14.78
N TYR A 91 -5.23 -2.33 14.14
CA TYR A 91 -5.79 -3.60 14.62
C TYR A 91 -4.69 -4.66 14.79
N LEU A 92 -3.88 -4.90 13.75
CA LEU A 92 -2.78 -5.86 13.79
C LEU A 92 -1.76 -5.53 14.87
N THR A 93 -1.46 -4.24 15.07
CA THR A 93 -0.51 -3.81 16.10
C THR A 93 -1.07 -4.01 17.51
N ILE A 94 -2.36 -3.73 17.73
CA ILE A 94 -3.02 -3.97 19.04
C ILE A 94 -3.10 -5.47 19.32
N SER A 95 -3.57 -6.27 18.37
CA SER A 95 -3.65 -7.73 18.51
C SER A 95 -2.27 -8.37 18.72
N GLY A 96 -1.26 -7.90 17.99
CA GLY A 96 0.12 -8.38 18.12
C GLY A 96 0.72 -8.07 19.50
N ASN A 97 0.49 -6.87 20.03
CA ASN A 97 0.91 -6.50 21.38
C ASN A 97 0.20 -7.32 22.46
N LEU A 98 -1.11 -7.54 22.32
CA LEU A 98 -1.88 -8.35 23.26
C LEU A 98 -1.37 -9.80 23.28
N GLN A 99 -1.13 -10.38 22.11
CA GLN A 99 -0.57 -11.72 22.01
C GLN A 99 0.84 -11.81 22.59
N ALA A 100 1.69 -10.82 22.34
CA ALA A 100 3.05 -10.78 22.87
C ALA A 100 3.08 -10.76 24.40
N SER A 101 2.13 -10.04 25.03
CA SER A 101 1.98 -10.01 26.49
C SER A 101 1.59 -11.38 27.06
N ILE A 102 0.69 -12.11 26.38
CA ILE A 102 0.27 -13.46 26.80
C ILE A 102 1.44 -14.46 26.66
N ASP A 103 2.20 -14.37 25.57
CA ASP A 103 3.28 -15.31 25.26
C ASP A 103 4.62 -14.96 25.93
N GLY A 104 4.72 -13.82 26.65
CA GLY A 104 5.97 -13.33 27.23
C GLY A 104 7.05 -12.98 26.19
N LYS A 105 6.64 -12.62 24.97
CA LYS A 105 7.54 -12.30 23.85
C LYS A 105 7.67 -10.78 23.65
N LYS A 106 8.69 -10.34 22.92
CA LYS A 106 8.80 -8.94 22.52
C LYS A 106 7.69 -8.58 21.54
N GLY A 107 6.97 -7.49 21.82
CA GLY A 107 5.87 -7.01 20.97
C GLY A 107 6.28 -6.78 19.51
N SER A 108 7.48 -6.24 19.27
CA SER A 108 8.04 -6.03 17.94
C SER A 108 8.06 -7.30 17.08
N ASP A 109 8.39 -8.44 17.69
CA ASP A 109 8.63 -9.69 16.97
C ASP A 109 7.30 -10.31 16.55
N VAL A 110 6.31 -10.30 17.45
CA VAL A 110 4.95 -10.77 17.16
C VAL A 110 4.25 -9.85 16.15
N ILE A 111 4.42 -8.53 16.28
CA ILE A 111 3.89 -7.55 15.32
C ILE A 111 4.47 -7.82 13.92
N ASN A 112 5.79 -7.98 13.80
CA ASN A 112 6.46 -8.30 12.52
C ASN A 112 5.87 -9.56 11.88
N SER A 113 5.68 -10.62 12.67
CA SER A 113 5.07 -11.87 12.20
C SER A 113 3.63 -11.68 11.72
N TYR A 114 2.81 -10.90 12.43
CA TYR A 114 1.42 -10.66 12.06
C TYR A 114 1.30 -9.86 10.77
N PHE A 115 2.13 -8.81 10.61
CA PHE A 115 2.22 -8.08 9.36
C PHE A 115 2.72 -8.98 8.21
N GLY A 116 3.70 -9.86 8.45
CA GLY A 116 4.17 -10.81 7.44
C GLY A 116 3.06 -11.74 6.94
N ILE A 117 2.25 -12.31 7.84
CA ILE A 117 1.09 -13.15 7.47
C ILE A 117 0.02 -12.33 6.73
N PHE A 118 -0.29 -11.13 7.22
CA PHE A 118 -1.26 -10.25 6.57
C PHE A 118 -0.84 -9.91 5.14
N PHE A 119 0.41 -9.49 4.93
CA PHE A 119 0.93 -9.13 3.61
C PHE A 119 1.08 -10.34 2.69
N PHE A 120 1.36 -11.54 3.22
CA PHE A 120 1.29 -12.78 2.43
C PHE A 120 -0.11 -12.98 1.82
N ILE A 121 -1.16 -12.89 2.64
CA ILE A 121 -2.54 -13.05 2.15
C ILE A 121 -2.89 -11.89 1.21
N PHE A 122 -2.57 -10.65 1.59
CA PHE A 122 -2.88 -9.47 0.81
C PHE A 122 -2.22 -9.49 -0.58
N GLN A 123 -0.92 -9.79 -0.66
CA GLN A 123 -0.22 -9.83 -1.95
C GLN A 123 -0.62 -11.05 -2.78
N SER A 124 -1.07 -12.14 -2.16
CA SER A 124 -1.58 -13.29 -2.91
C SER A 124 -2.83 -12.93 -3.71
N SER A 125 -3.58 -11.91 -3.28
CA SER A 125 -4.72 -11.38 -4.03
C SER A 125 -4.34 -10.84 -5.41
N ALA A 126 -3.09 -10.41 -5.61
CA ALA A 126 -2.59 -10.02 -6.92
C ALA A 126 -2.50 -11.23 -7.86
N VAL A 127 -2.14 -12.41 -7.36
CA VAL A 127 -2.13 -13.66 -8.14
C VAL A 127 -3.56 -14.02 -8.53
N TRP A 128 -4.47 -14.10 -7.57
CA TRP A 128 -5.86 -14.49 -7.81
C TRP A 128 -6.61 -13.49 -8.70
N GLY A 129 -6.43 -12.19 -8.49
CA GLY A 129 -7.06 -11.14 -9.30
C GLY A 129 -6.56 -11.13 -10.74
N ASN A 130 -5.25 -11.31 -10.95
CA ASN A 130 -4.70 -11.41 -12.31
C ASN A 130 -5.09 -12.73 -12.99
N LEU A 131 -5.14 -13.84 -12.25
CA LEU A 131 -5.61 -15.14 -12.75
C LEU A 131 -7.07 -15.06 -13.20
N MET A 132 -7.96 -14.53 -12.36
CA MET A 132 -9.37 -14.34 -12.67
C MET A 132 -9.54 -13.53 -13.96
N SER A 133 -8.83 -12.41 -14.07
CA SER A 133 -8.91 -11.57 -15.25
C SER A 133 -8.22 -12.20 -16.48
N SER A 134 -7.18 -13.01 -16.32
CA SER A 134 -6.58 -13.76 -17.46
C SER A 134 -7.46 -14.91 -17.95
N LEU A 135 -8.22 -15.57 -17.09
CA LEU A 135 -9.16 -16.61 -17.50
C LEU A 135 -10.34 -16.03 -18.29
N ILE A 136 -10.77 -14.82 -17.94
CA ILE A 136 -11.85 -14.10 -18.61
C ILE A 136 -11.39 -13.53 -19.95
N PHE A 137 -10.22 -12.88 -20.01
CA PHE A 137 -9.71 -12.25 -21.25
C PHE A 137 -8.84 -13.17 -22.12
N GLY A 138 -8.47 -14.36 -21.64
CA GLY A 138 -7.64 -15.32 -22.39
C GLY A 138 -8.35 -15.99 -23.58
N GLN A 139 -9.61 -15.64 -23.83
CA GLN A 139 -10.39 -16.15 -24.97
C GLN A 139 -10.14 -15.36 -26.27
N ASP A 140 -9.57 -14.15 -26.19
CA ASP A 140 -9.21 -13.36 -27.37
C ASP A 140 -7.90 -13.86 -28.01
N SER A 141 -8.05 -14.48 -29.17
CA SER A 141 -7.01 -15.28 -29.85
C SER A 141 -6.15 -14.49 -30.86
N ASN A 142 -6.24 -13.17 -30.91
CA ASN A 142 -5.50 -12.37 -31.89
C ASN A 142 -4.10 -12.04 -31.39
N LYS A 143 -3.14 -12.92 -31.69
CA LYS A 143 -1.71 -12.63 -31.59
C LYS A 143 -1.35 -11.56 -32.61
N THR A 144 -1.32 -10.29 -32.19
CA THR A 144 -0.71 -9.22 -33.00
C THR A 144 0.80 -9.46 -33.05
N SER A 145 1.32 -9.70 -34.25
CA SER A 145 2.76 -9.76 -34.50
C SER A 145 3.35 -8.35 -34.35
N ILE A 146 4.16 -8.16 -33.31
CA ILE A 146 4.89 -6.91 -33.08
C ILE A 146 6.04 -6.83 -34.10
N SER A 147 6.09 -5.77 -34.90
CA SER A 147 7.14 -5.54 -35.90
C SER A 147 8.48 -5.17 -35.24
N GLU A 148 9.60 -5.63 -35.78
CA GLU A 148 10.96 -5.37 -35.28
C GLU A 148 11.30 -3.88 -35.16
N GLU A 149 10.68 -3.02 -35.97
CA GLU A 149 10.86 -1.56 -35.90
C GLU A 149 10.27 -0.94 -34.63
N MET A 150 9.19 -1.51 -34.07
CA MET A 150 8.60 -1.03 -32.81
C MET A 150 9.45 -1.41 -31.59
N LEU A 151 10.21 -2.52 -31.67
CA LEU A 151 11.09 -2.99 -30.59
C LEU A 151 12.26 -2.02 -30.33
N GLN A 152 12.75 -1.31 -31.35
CA GLN A 152 13.85 -0.35 -31.20
C GLN A 152 13.50 0.85 -30.33
N TYR A 153 12.21 1.17 -30.21
CA TYR A 153 11.72 2.27 -29.39
C TYR A 153 11.28 1.82 -27.99
N CYS A 154 11.27 0.52 -27.67
CA CYS A 154 10.89 0.02 -26.35
C CYS A 154 11.99 0.21 -25.29
N GLY A 155 11.60 0.32 -24.01
CA GLY A 155 12.54 0.42 -22.88
C GLY A 155 12.90 1.86 -22.50
N ALA A 156 14.10 2.07 -21.92
CA ALA A 156 14.49 3.34 -21.29
C ALA A 156 14.45 4.56 -22.23
N ASN A 157 14.62 4.36 -23.55
CA ASN A 157 14.68 5.43 -24.54
C ASN A 157 13.31 5.92 -25.05
N VAL A 158 12.19 5.45 -24.47
CA VAL A 158 10.85 5.93 -24.83
C VAL A 158 10.63 7.36 -24.33
N CYS A 159 10.37 8.28 -25.27
CA CYS A 159 9.74 9.57 -25.02
C CYS A 159 8.33 9.54 -25.64
N ASP A 160 7.29 9.60 -24.80
CA ASP A 160 5.89 9.22 -25.04
C ASP A 160 5.10 10.12 -26.03
N VAL A 161 5.75 10.69 -27.06
CA VAL A 161 5.10 11.66 -27.98
C VAL A 161 4.57 11.01 -29.27
N THR A 162 5.02 9.81 -29.65
CA THR A 162 4.70 9.23 -30.97
C THR A 162 3.96 7.88 -30.97
N LEU A 163 3.77 7.22 -29.82
CA LEU A 163 3.12 5.91 -29.74
C LEU A 163 1.61 5.98 -29.40
N SER A 164 0.93 7.04 -29.82
CA SER A 164 -0.51 7.25 -29.55
C SER A 164 -1.46 6.59 -30.56
N ASN A 165 -0.95 5.89 -31.58
CA ASN A 165 -1.75 5.39 -32.69
C ASN A 165 -1.97 3.87 -32.73
N THR A 166 -1.56 3.14 -31.70
CA THR A 166 -1.96 1.73 -31.56
C THR A 166 -3.22 1.64 -30.71
N THR A 167 -4.37 1.69 -31.37
CA THR A 167 -5.67 1.32 -30.81
C THR A 167 -5.62 -0.14 -30.37
N THR A 168 -5.42 -0.34 -29.08
CA THR A 168 -5.60 -1.64 -28.45
C THR A 168 -7.07 -2.04 -28.58
N PRO A 169 -7.38 -3.25 -29.09
CA PRO A 169 -8.76 -3.69 -29.22
C PRO A 169 -9.42 -3.67 -27.84
N LYS A 170 -10.52 -2.91 -27.74
CA LYS A 170 -11.34 -2.85 -26.53
C LYS A 170 -11.94 -4.24 -26.34
N PRO A 171 -11.80 -4.88 -25.17
CA PRO A 171 -12.42 -6.16 -24.94
C PRO A 171 -13.94 -6.03 -24.99
N GLU A 172 -14.58 -7.14 -25.34
CA GLU A 172 -16.03 -7.22 -25.43
C GLU A 172 -16.68 -6.74 -24.13
N GLN A 173 -17.67 -5.84 -24.25
CA GLN A 173 -18.31 -5.21 -23.10
C GLN A 173 -18.90 -6.24 -22.13
N GLU A 174 -19.37 -7.38 -22.63
CA GLU A 174 -19.92 -8.47 -21.84
C GLU A 174 -18.90 -9.06 -20.85
N LEU A 175 -17.64 -9.24 -21.28
CA LEU A 175 -16.55 -9.75 -20.42
C LEU A 175 -16.22 -8.78 -19.28
N VAL A 176 -16.29 -7.47 -19.54
CA VAL A 176 -16.06 -6.43 -18.53
C VAL A 176 -17.16 -6.46 -17.46
N HIS A 177 -18.43 -6.61 -17.86
CA HIS A 177 -19.55 -6.68 -16.90
C HIS A 177 -19.47 -7.94 -16.03
N ILE A 178 -19.11 -9.09 -16.60
CA ILE A 178 -18.91 -10.33 -15.85
C ILE A 178 -17.80 -10.15 -14.81
N LEU A 179 -16.66 -9.60 -15.21
CA LEU A 179 -15.52 -9.36 -14.32
C LEU A 179 -15.90 -8.43 -13.15
N VAL A 180 -16.53 -7.29 -13.45
CA VAL A 180 -16.94 -6.31 -12.45
C VAL A 180 -18.02 -6.89 -11.52
N GLY A 181 -18.98 -7.66 -12.06
CA GLY A 181 -19.99 -8.35 -11.28
C GLY A 181 -19.39 -9.35 -10.27
N CYS A 182 -18.40 -10.13 -10.67
CA CYS A 182 -17.67 -11.01 -9.76
C CYS A 182 -16.97 -10.24 -8.63
N TYR A 183 -16.33 -9.11 -8.93
CA TYR A 183 -15.67 -8.29 -7.90
C TYR A 183 -16.66 -7.70 -6.90
N ILE A 184 -17.84 -7.27 -7.34
CA ILE A 184 -18.91 -6.79 -6.46
C ILE A 184 -19.37 -7.91 -5.54
N GLY A 185 -19.65 -9.11 -6.09
CA GLY A 185 -20.10 -10.26 -5.31
C GLY A 185 -19.10 -10.68 -4.23
N VAL A 186 -17.82 -10.82 -4.59
CA VAL A 186 -16.75 -11.15 -3.64
C VAL A 186 -16.54 -10.03 -2.63
N GLY A 187 -16.64 -8.76 -3.04
CA GLY A 187 -16.51 -7.61 -2.16
C GLY A 187 -17.59 -7.55 -1.09
N ILE A 188 -18.86 -7.77 -1.45
CA ILE A 188 -19.98 -7.82 -0.50
C ILE A 188 -19.84 -9.00 0.46
N LEU A 189 -19.44 -10.18 -0.05
CA LEU A 189 -19.18 -11.35 0.79
C LEU A 189 -18.08 -11.06 1.83
N ALA A 190 -16.97 -10.45 1.39
CA ALA A 190 -15.88 -10.06 2.29
C ALA A 190 -16.33 -9.06 3.36
N MET A 191 -17.19 -8.09 3.01
CA MET A 191 -17.78 -7.16 3.97
C MET A 191 -18.61 -7.87 5.04
N ILE A 192 -19.45 -8.84 4.64
CA ILE A 192 -20.28 -9.61 5.58
C ILE A 192 -19.39 -10.45 6.50
N ILE A 193 -18.38 -11.13 5.96
CA ILE A 193 -17.45 -11.94 6.74
C ILE A 193 -16.74 -11.09 7.79
N VAL A 194 -16.18 -9.93 7.41
CA VAL A 194 -15.50 -9.05 8.37
C VAL A 194 -16.48 -8.44 9.36
N GLY A 195 -17.69 -8.07 8.93
CA GLY A 195 -18.72 -7.54 9.80
C GLY A 195 -19.16 -8.53 10.89
N VAL A 196 -19.26 -9.81 10.55
CA VAL A 196 -19.73 -10.86 11.48
C VAL A 196 -18.57 -11.42 12.32
N PHE A 197 -17.47 -11.83 11.69
CA PHE A 197 -16.43 -12.64 12.33
C PHE A 197 -15.27 -11.85 12.95
N LEU A 198 -15.05 -10.58 12.57
CA LEU A 198 -13.96 -9.80 13.17
C LEU A 198 -14.34 -9.33 14.57
N ASP A 199 -13.47 -9.56 15.57
CA ASP A 199 -13.72 -9.09 16.93
C ASP A 199 -13.51 -7.59 17.08
N ASN A 200 -14.29 -6.96 17.98
CA ASN A 200 -14.20 -5.53 18.27
C ASN A 200 -13.21 -5.26 19.42
N ILE A 201 -11.91 -5.33 19.12
CA ILE A 201 -10.83 -5.29 20.11
C ILE A 201 -10.65 -3.94 20.81
N ASP A 202 -11.06 -2.84 20.17
CA ASP A 202 -10.88 -1.46 20.63
C ASP A 202 -12.18 -0.81 21.12
N GLN A 203 -13.19 -1.63 21.42
CA GLN A 203 -14.52 -1.17 21.82
C GLN A 203 -14.52 -0.30 23.07
N GLU A 204 -13.69 -0.63 24.06
CA GLU A 204 -13.64 0.10 25.34
C GLU A 204 -12.93 1.45 25.20
N GLN A 205 -11.82 1.50 24.46
CA GLN A 205 -11.13 2.75 24.10
C GLN A 205 -12.04 3.67 23.27
N THR A 206 -12.76 3.11 22.31
CA THR A 206 -13.76 3.83 21.49
C THR A 206 -14.88 4.40 22.34
N ARG A 207 -15.39 3.64 23.33
CA ARG A 207 -16.44 4.10 24.25
C ARG A 207 -15.97 5.25 25.14
N GLN A 208 -14.76 5.17 25.68
CA GLN A 208 -14.17 6.24 26.49
C GLN A 208 -13.96 7.52 25.66
N PHE A 209 -13.49 7.40 24.42
CA PHE A 209 -13.33 8.56 23.53
C PHE A 209 -14.68 9.18 23.12
N ARG A 210 -15.73 8.39 22.88
CA ARG A 210 -17.08 8.96 22.68
C ARG A 210 -17.60 9.72 23.90
N GLY A 211 -17.17 9.34 25.10
CA GLY A 211 -17.50 10.02 26.36
C GLY A 211 -16.76 11.34 26.54
N ASN A 212 -15.47 11.38 26.18
CA ASN A 212 -14.64 12.59 26.19
C ASN A 212 -14.62 13.21 24.79
N ARG A 213 -15.52 14.18 24.52
CA ARG A 213 -15.51 14.97 23.27
C ARG A 213 -14.24 15.80 23.14
N GLU A 214 -13.12 15.18 22.76
CA GLU A 214 -11.98 15.94 22.26
C GLU A 214 -12.37 16.59 20.93
N PRO A 215 -12.11 17.89 20.74
CA PRO A 215 -12.45 18.57 19.50
C PRO A 215 -11.63 18.01 18.33
N PHE A 216 -12.31 17.85 17.19
CA PHE A 216 -11.76 17.42 15.90
C PHE A 216 -10.42 18.11 15.53
N CYS A 217 -10.31 19.40 15.85
CA CYS A 217 -9.13 20.21 15.58
C CYS A 217 -7.87 19.72 16.35
N GLN A 218 -8.04 19.16 17.56
CA GLN A 218 -6.92 18.70 18.39
C GLN A 218 -6.34 17.37 17.88
N THR A 219 -7.19 16.48 17.36
CA THR A 219 -6.75 15.25 16.68
C THR A 219 -6.08 15.56 15.33
N PHE A 220 -6.59 16.55 14.56
CA PHE A 220 -5.93 17.04 13.35
C PHE A 220 -4.54 17.64 13.64
N LEU A 221 -4.44 18.47 14.68
CA LEU A 221 -3.18 19.06 15.12
C LEU A 221 -2.17 17.98 15.53
N SER A 222 -2.65 16.81 15.99
CA SER A 222 -1.78 15.71 16.41
C SER A 222 -1.06 15.04 15.24
N THR A 223 -1.73 14.85 14.09
CA THR A 223 -1.10 14.32 12.86
C THR A 223 0.01 15.24 12.35
N PHE A 224 -0.23 16.56 12.36
CA PHE A 224 0.77 17.57 11.99
C PHE A 224 1.82 17.81 13.08
N SER A 225 1.46 17.63 14.35
CA SER A 225 2.41 17.69 15.46
C SER A 225 3.44 16.56 15.34
N LEU A 226 3.02 15.38 14.87
CA LEU A 226 3.93 14.26 14.63
C LEU A 226 4.97 14.56 13.55
N LEU A 227 4.66 15.42 12.56
CA LEU A 227 5.63 15.89 11.57
C LEU A 227 6.76 16.73 12.19
N LYS A 228 6.61 17.22 13.42
CA LYS A 228 7.72 17.86 14.16
C LYS A 228 8.72 16.84 14.71
N ASP A 229 8.35 15.56 14.83
CA ASP A 229 9.30 14.52 15.23
C ASP A 229 10.29 14.30 14.08
N ARG A 230 11.57 14.57 14.37
CA ARG A 230 12.67 14.41 13.43
C ARG A 230 12.75 12.99 12.87
N ARG A 231 12.32 11.98 13.62
CA ARG A 231 12.29 10.59 13.19
C ARG A 231 11.29 10.37 12.06
N LEU A 232 10.10 10.97 12.15
CA LEU A 232 9.10 10.88 11.09
C LEU A 232 9.57 11.59 9.81
N LEU A 233 10.15 12.79 9.95
CA LEU A 233 10.71 13.55 8.82
C LEU A 233 11.76 12.75 8.02
N MET A 234 12.63 12.01 8.72
CA MET A 234 13.65 11.17 8.07
C MET A 234 13.10 9.89 7.43
N LEU A 235 11.88 9.46 7.81
CA LEU A 235 11.16 8.33 7.20
C LEU A 235 10.32 8.73 5.97
N ILE A 236 10.14 10.02 5.70
CA ILE A 236 9.38 10.48 4.53
C ILE A 236 9.97 9.94 3.21
N PRO A 237 11.29 10.01 2.94
CA PRO A 237 11.84 9.47 1.70
C PRO A 237 11.56 7.97 1.52
N LEU A 238 11.67 7.18 2.60
CA LEU A 238 11.38 5.74 2.60
C LEU A 238 9.93 5.46 2.22
N THR A 239 8.98 6.18 2.82
CA THR A 239 7.55 5.99 2.54
C THR A 239 7.16 6.47 1.14
N MET A 240 7.73 7.59 0.69
CA MET A 240 7.53 8.07 -0.68
C MET A 240 8.08 7.06 -1.70
N TYR A 241 9.27 6.49 -1.44
CA TYR A 241 9.90 5.52 -2.32
C TYR A 241 9.01 4.30 -2.59
N SER A 242 8.32 3.76 -1.57
CA SER A 242 7.33 2.68 -1.74
C SER A 242 6.21 3.05 -2.74
N GLY A 243 5.71 4.29 -2.72
CA GLY A 243 4.74 4.76 -3.71
C GLY A 243 5.34 4.88 -5.12
N PHE A 244 6.56 5.41 -5.22
CA PHE A 244 7.27 5.54 -6.50
C PHE A 244 7.56 4.18 -7.16
N GLU A 245 8.06 3.21 -6.41
CA GLU A 245 8.44 1.90 -6.96
C GLU A 245 7.20 1.12 -7.44
N GLN A 246 6.08 1.18 -6.71
CA GLN A 246 4.83 0.52 -7.09
C GLN A 246 4.20 1.18 -8.31
N SER A 247 4.24 2.52 -8.40
CA SER A 247 3.78 3.25 -9.58
C SER A 247 4.65 2.92 -10.80
N PHE A 248 5.98 2.88 -10.64
CA PHE A 248 6.89 2.52 -11.71
C PHE A 248 6.61 1.11 -12.24
N LEU A 249 6.52 0.10 -11.37
CA LEU A 249 6.29 -1.27 -11.80
C LEU A 249 4.91 -1.44 -12.45
N SER A 250 3.85 -0.92 -11.82
CA SER A 250 2.49 -1.11 -12.32
C SER A 250 2.20 -0.30 -13.59
N GLY A 251 2.74 0.91 -13.72
CA GLY A 251 2.47 1.81 -14.85
C GLY A 251 3.53 1.83 -15.94
N GLU A 252 4.77 2.10 -15.58
CA GLU A 252 5.84 2.34 -16.55
C GLU A 252 6.45 1.04 -17.07
N TYR A 253 6.71 0.08 -16.19
CA TYR A 253 7.31 -1.20 -16.57
C TYR A 253 6.35 -2.04 -17.44
N THR A 254 5.08 -2.14 -17.04
CA THR A 254 4.08 -2.89 -17.81
C THR A 254 3.82 -2.27 -19.18
N LYS A 255 3.79 -0.93 -19.29
CA LYS A 255 3.58 -0.22 -20.57
C LYS A 255 4.83 -0.28 -21.47
N ASN A 256 5.97 0.21 -20.97
CA ASN A 256 7.12 0.50 -21.83
C ASN A 256 8.07 -0.69 -22.04
N TYR A 257 8.06 -1.69 -21.16
CA TYR A 257 8.87 -2.91 -21.30
C TYR A 257 8.01 -4.09 -21.75
N VAL A 258 7.00 -4.47 -20.97
CA VAL A 258 6.23 -5.69 -21.23
C VAL A 258 5.30 -5.53 -22.43
N THR A 259 4.44 -4.53 -22.43
CA THR A 259 3.45 -4.32 -23.50
C THR A 259 4.14 -4.00 -24.82
N CYS A 260 5.17 -3.16 -24.78
CA CYS A 260 5.93 -2.77 -25.96
C CYS A 260 6.63 -3.95 -26.65
N ALA A 261 7.22 -4.89 -25.88
CA ALA A 261 8.00 -6.00 -26.45
C ALA A 261 7.22 -7.32 -26.63
N LEU A 262 6.28 -7.64 -25.73
CA LEU A 262 5.57 -8.93 -25.69
C LEU A 262 4.06 -8.79 -25.91
N GLY A 263 3.51 -7.58 -25.76
CA GLY A 263 2.07 -7.32 -25.85
C GLY A 263 1.33 -7.44 -24.52
N ILE A 264 0.06 -7.00 -24.54
CA ILE A 264 -0.77 -6.79 -23.33
C ILE A 264 -1.08 -8.10 -22.59
N HIS A 265 -1.17 -9.21 -23.31
CA HIS A 265 -1.45 -10.52 -22.72
C HIS A 265 -0.39 -10.95 -21.69
N TYR A 266 0.86 -10.51 -21.84
CA TYR A 266 1.96 -10.85 -20.94
C TYR A 266 2.01 -10.01 -19.66
N VAL A 267 1.29 -8.89 -19.60
CA VAL A 267 1.26 -8.00 -18.41
C VAL A 267 0.72 -8.74 -17.19
N GLY A 268 -0.34 -9.54 -17.36
CA GLY A 268 -0.93 -10.32 -16.26
C GLY A 268 0.07 -11.32 -15.66
N TYR A 269 0.80 -12.04 -16.52
CA TYR A 269 1.80 -13.02 -16.09
C TYR A 269 2.99 -12.36 -15.36
N ALA A 270 3.45 -11.20 -15.85
CA ALA A 270 4.51 -10.43 -15.18
C ALA A 270 4.07 -9.98 -13.77
N MET A 271 2.83 -9.51 -13.63
CA MET A 271 2.28 -9.09 -12.32
C MET A 271 1.95 -10.26 -11.40
N ILE A 272 1.66 -11.45 -11.93
CA ILE A 272 1.57 -12.69 -11.13
C ILE A 272 2.94 -13.03 -10.53
N CYS A 273 4.03 -12.91 -11.31
CA CYS A 273 5.39 -13.16 -10.79
C CYS A 273 5.75 -12.18 -9.65
N PHE A 274 5.45 -10.89 -9.83
CA PHE A 274 5.56 -9.89 -8.77
C PHE A 274 4.74 -10.30 -7.53
N GLY A 275 3.43 -10.54 -7.69
CA GLY A 275 2.54 -10.87 -6.58
C GLY A 275 2.93 -12.16 -5.84
N ALA A 276 3.32 -13.20 -6.57
CA ALA A 276 3.73 -14.48 -5.99
C ALA A 276 5.02 -14.33 -5.17
N THR A 277 6.04 -13.70 -5.74
CA THR A 277 7.32 -13.49 -5.05
C THR A 277 7.13 -12.57 -3.84
N ASN A 278 6.37 -11.50 -4.00
CA ASN A 278 6.05 -10.56 -2.93
C ASN A 278 5.30 -11.24 -1.77
N SER A 279 4.35 -12.12 -2.06
CA SER A 279 3.63 -12.89 -1.05
C SER A 279 4.57 -13.77 -0.24
N VAL A 280 5.34 -14.64 -0.92
CA VAL A 280 6.25 -15.59 -0.27
C VAL A 280 7.31 -14.85 0.55
N CYS A 281 7.90 -13.80 -0.02
CA CYS A 281 8.90 -12.97 0.65
C CYS A 281 8.32 -12.20 1.84
N SER A 282 7.07 -11.73 1.78
CA SER A 282 6.42 -11.03 2.92
C SER A 282 6.32 -11.92 4.15
N PHE A 283 5.96 -13.20 3.96
CA PHE A 283 5.95 -14.18 5.04
C PHE A 283 7.37 -14.51 5.53
N ALA A 284 8.26 -14.84 4.60
CA ALA A 284 9.62 -15.26 4.91
C ALA A 284 10.41 -14.16 5.65
N PHE A 285 10.37 -12.93 5.15
CA PHE A 285 11.08 -11.80 5.76
C PHE A 285 10.39 -11.27 7.02
N GLY A 286 9.07 -11.41 7.14
CA GLY A 286 8.37 -11.17 8.40
C GLY A 286 8.92 -12.02 9.56
N LYS A 287 9.22 -13.30 9.28
CA LYS A 287 9.88 -14.21 10.24
C LYS A 287 11.39 -13.99 10.35
N LEU A 288 12.07 -13.77 9.24
CA LEU A 288 13.53 -13.57 9.24
C LEU A 288 13.95 -12.30 9.99
N ALA A 289 13.08 -11.29 10.02
CA ALA A 289 13.28 -10.06 10.80
C ALA A 289 13.43 -10.32 12.30
N GLU A 290 12.82 -11.38 12.84
CA GLU A 290 12.95 -11.79 14.26
C GLU A 290 14.41 -12.20 14.58
N TYR A 291 15.13 -12.78 13.61
CA TYR A 291 16.50 -13.30 13.80
C TYR A 291 17.58 -12.30 13.37
N THR A 292 17.38 -11.64 12.24
CA THR A 292 18.39 -10.78 11.60
C THR A 292 18.23 -9.30 11.94
N GLY A 293 17.07 -8.90 12.46
CA GLY A 293 16.67 -7.51 12.59
C GLY A 293 16.22 -6.89 11.26
N ARG A 294 15.67 -5.68 11.34
CA ARG A 294 15.10 -4.96 10.17
C ARG A 294 16.13 -4.34 9.24
N ALA A 295 17.26 -3.85 9.77
CA ALA A 295 18.23 -3.08 9.00
C ALA A 295 18.90 -3.86 7.86
N PRO A 296 19.34 -5.13 8.03
CA PRO A 296 19.88 -5.93 6.94
C PRO A 296 18.85 -6.20 5.82
N LEU A 297 17.57 -6.35 6.18
CA LEU A 297 16.50 -6.56 5.20
C LEU A 297 16.33 -5.30 4.33
N PHE A 298 16.27 -4.11 4.93
CA PHE A 298 16.20 -2.87 4.16
C PHE A 298 17.40 -2.65 3.25
N PHE A 299 18.60 -3.04 3.69
CA PHE A 299 19.80 -2.99 2.85
C PHE A 299 19.69 -3.95 1.66
N LEU A 300 19.21 -5.18 1.87
CA LEU A 300 18.96 -6.15 0.80
C LEU A 300 17.95 -5.62 -0.23
N ALA A 301 16.85 -5.01 0.23
CA ALA A 301 15.84 -4.41 -0.64
C ALA A 301 16.42 -3.26 -1.47
N ALA A 302 17.19 -2.37 -0.84
CA ALA A 302 17.85 -1.26 -1.53
C ALA A 302 18.83 -1.73 -2.59
N LEU A 303 19.66 -2.73 -2.29
CA LEU A 303 20.62 -3.29 -3.22
C LEU A 303 19.93 -3.99 -4.41
N THR A 304 18.85 -4.71 -4.13
CA THR A 304 18.06 -5.39 -5.17
C THR A 304 17.45 -4.38 -6.13
N ASN A 305 16.74 -3.36 -5.62
CA ASN A 305 16.13 -2.34 -6.47
C ASN A 305 17.18 -1.49 -7.20
N LEU A 306 18.30 -1.16 -6.56
CA LEU A 306 19.43 -0.47 -7.21
C LEU A 306 19.93 -1.27 -8.42
N SER A 307 20.14 -2.58 -8.24
CA SER A 307 20.60 -3.48 -9.30
C SER A 307 19.58 -3.57 -10.44
N CYS A 308 18.29 -3.69 -10.11
CA CYS A 308 17.21 -3.72 -11.10
C CYS A 308 17.11 -2.40 -11.88
N ILE A 309 17.18 -1.24 -11.22
CA ILE A 309 17.10 0.07 -11.87
C ILE A 309 18.28 0.27 -12.83
N LEU A 310 19.50 -0.05 -12.40
CA LEU A 310 20.68 0.02 -13.25
C LEU A 310 20.56 -0.94 -14.44
N ALA A 311 20.10 -2.17 -14.21
CA ALA A 311 19.89 -3.13 -15.29
C ALA A 311 18.83 -2.63 -16.30
N LEU A 312 17.71 -2.06 -15.85
CA LEU A 312 16.67 -1.50 -16.72
C LEU A 312 17.13 -0.28 -17.52
N LEU A 313 18.09 0.50 -17.01
CA LEU A 313 18.69 1.62 -17.76
C LEU A 313 19.54 1.13 -18.94
N PHE A 314 20.29 0.03 -18.77
CA PHE A 314 21.19 -0.48 -19.82
C PHE A 314 20.55 -1.56 -20.70
N TRP A 315 19.52 -2.24 -20.22
CA TRP A 315 18.88 -3.34 -20.93
C TRP A 315 17.88 -2.84 -21.97
N LYS A 316 18.02 -3.35 -23.19
CA LYS A 316 17.05 -3.15 -24.27
C LYS A 316 16.09 -4.35 -24.30
N PRO A 317 14.77 -4.15 -24.29
CA PRO A 317 13.81 -5.25 -24.31
C PRO A 317 13.92 -6.04 -25.62
N ASP A 318 14.29 -7.32 -25.51
CA ASP A 318 14.37 -8.25 -26.64
C ASP A 318 13.46 -9.47 -26.35
N PRO A 319 12.46 -9.78 -27.21
CA PRO A 319 11.59 -10.95 -27.05
C PRO A 319 12.35 -12.28 -26.94
N GLY A 320 13.57 -12.37 -27.49
CA GLY A 320 14.45 -13.54 -27.33
C GLY A 320 14.85 -13.82 -25.87
N GLN A 321 14.76 -12.82 -25.00
CA GLN A 321 15.13 -12.89 -23.58
C GLN A 321 13.90 -12.91 -22.67
N LEU A 322 12.89 -13.71 -23.04
CA LEU A 322 11.63 -13.86 -22.30
C LEU A 322 11.77 -14.00 -20.77
N PRO A 323 12.75 -14.75 -20.21
CA PRO A 323 12.88 -14.88 -18.76
C PRO A 323 13.12 -13.56 -18.03
N LEU A 324 13.82 -12.59 -18.63
CA LEU A 324 14.16 -11.32 -17.98
C LEU A 324 12.91 -10.49 -17.65
N PHE A 325 11.88 -10.57 -18.51
CA PHE A 325 10.61 -9.89 -18.28
C PHE A 325 9.87 -10.35 -17.02
N PHE A 326 10.17 -11.55 -16.51
CA PHE A 326 9.62 -12.12 -15.28
C PHE A 326 10.56 -11.99 -14.09
N VAL A 327 11.88 -12.08 -14.31
CA VAL A 327 12.89 -11.91 -13.26
C VAL A 327 12.82 -10.52 -12.63
N PHE A 328 12.68 -9.46 -13.44
CA PHE A 328 12.58 -8.10 -12.92
C PHE A 328 11.39 -7.92 -11.96
N PRO A 329 10.12 -8.24 -12.33
CA PRO A 329 8.99 -8.22 -11.42
C PRO A 329 9.16 -9.12 -10.18
N GLY A 330 9.80 -10.28 -10.31
CA GLY A 330 10.07 -11.16 -9.18
C GLY A 330 11.00 -10.51 -8.15
N LEU A 331 12.15 -10.00 -8.59
CA LEU A 331 13.09 -9.28 -7.74
C LEU A 331 12.47 -8.00 -7.15
N TRP A 332 11.69 -7.28 -7.94
CA TRP A 332 10.94 -6.10 -7.48
C TRP A 332 9.90 -6.47 -6.42
N GLY A 333 9.24 -7.61 -6.57
CA GLY A 333 8.29 -8.16 -5.60
C GLY A 333 8.95 -8.55 -4.29
N MET A 334 10.16 -9.12 -4.35
CA MET A 334 10.96 -9.39 -3.16
C MET A 334 11.32 -8.10 -2.40
N ALA A 335 11.72 -7.05 -3.10
CA ALA A 335 12.05 -5.77 -2.49
C ALA A 335 10.81 -5.07 -1.91
N ASP A 336 9.71 -4.98 -2.67
CA ASP A 336 8.43 -4.40 -2.22
C ASP A 336 7.88 -5.11 -0.97
N ALA A 337 8.05 -6.43 -0.87
CA ALA A 337 7.69 -7.18 0.32
C ALA A 337 8.39 -6.64 1.58
N ILE A 338 9.69 -6.33 1.46
CA ILE A 338 10.48 -5.78 2.56
C ILE A 338 10.03 -4.34 2.85
N TRP A 339 9.96 -3.49 1.82
CA TRP A 339 9.56 -2.09 1.97
C TRP A 339 8.19 -1.96 2.64
N GLN A 340 7.21 -2.76 2.24
CA GLN A 340 5.87 -2.72 2.82
C GLN A 340 5.80 -3.34 4.21
N THR A 341 6.26 -4.58 4.40
CA THR A 341 6.12 -5.28 5.69
C THR A 341 6.91 -4.60 6.80
N GLN A 342 8.18 -4.27 6.54
CA GLN A 342 9.08 -3.75 7.55
C GLN A 342 8.80 -2.28 7.87
N THR A 343 8.39 -1.47 6.88
CA THR A 343 8.05 -0.05 7.16
C THR A 343 6.76 0.03 7.98
N ASN A 344 5.73 -0.76 7.67
CA ASN A 344 4.51 -0.78 8.48
C ASN A 344 4.80 -1.21 9.92
N ALA A 345 5.62 -2.23 10.12
CA ALA A 345 6.00 -2.65 11.46
C ALA A 345 6.89 -1.62 12.17
N LEU A 346 7.80 -0.95 11.46
CA LEU A 346 8.62 0.14 11.99
C LEU A 346 7.76 1.29 12.53
N TYR A 347 6.73 1.71 11.77
CA TYR A 347 5.79 2.75 12.21
C TYR A 347 5.01 2.32 13.46
N GLY A 348 4.58 1.05 13.53
CA GLY A 348 3.88 0.49 14.70
C GLY A 348 4.72 0.44 15.97
N VAL A 349 6.04 0.20 15.83
CA VAL A 349 6.99 0.14 16.97
C VAL A 349 7.46 1.53 17.39
N LEU A 350 7.70 2.44 16.44
CA LEU A 350 8.29 3.76 16.70
C LEU A 350 7.29 4.74 17.35
N PHE A 351 6.00 4.61 17.02
CA PHE A 351 4.96 5.53 17.49
C PHE A 351 3.85 4.80 18.27
N PRO A 352 4.17 4.15 19.40
CA PRO A 352 3.24 3.29 20.11
C PRO A 352 2.07 4.08 20.74
N ARG A 353 2.29 5.35 21.11
CA ARG A 353 1.27 6.25 21.70
C ARG A 353 0.38 6.94 20.67
N ALA A 354 0.82 7.03 19.42
CA ALA A 354 0.14 7.79 18.36
C ALA A 354 0.03 6.97 17.05
N LYS A 355 -0.34 5.68 17.18
CA LYS A 355 -0.37 4.72 16.06
C LYS A 355 -1.22 5.20 14.89
N GLU A 356 -2.41 5.71 15.17
CA GLU A 356 -3.34 6.21 14.15
C GLU A 356 -2.73 7.35 13.31
N ALA A 357 -2.13 8.34 13.97
CA ALA A 357 -1.49 9.49 13.33
C ALA A 357 -0.22 9.07 12.56
N ALA A 358 0.52 8.07 13.05
CA ALA A 358 1.69 7.53 12.38
C ALA A 358 1.31 6.81 11.08
N PHE A 359 0.34 5.90 11.11
CA PHE A 359 -0.14 5.19 9.92
C PHE A 359 -0.85 6.11 8.92
N ALA A 360 -1.54 7.13 9.40
CA ALA A 360 -2.08 8.21 8.57
C ALA A 360 -0.96 8.94 7.79
N ASN A 361 0.12 9.35 8.47
CA ASN A 361 1.27 9.96 7.81
C ASN A 361 1.94 9.01 6.81
N TYR A 362 2.13 7.74 7.17
CA TYR A 362 2.66 6.71 6.26
C TYR A 362 1.86 6.67 4.94
N ARG A 363 0.53 6.53 5.04
CA ARG A 363 -0.35 6.47 3.86
C ARG A 363 -0.37 7.76 3.07
N MET A 364 -0.25 8.92 3.73
CA MET A 364 -0.20 10.23 3.08
C MET A 364 1.05 10.33 2.19
N TRP A 365 2.24 10.05 2.73
CA TRP A 365 3.51 10.16 2.00
C TRP A 365 3.67 9.10 0.91
N GLU A 366 3.22 7.87 1.16
CA GLU A 366 3.15 6.82 0.13
C GLU A 366 2.23 7.24 -1.03
N SER A 367 1.04 7.79 -0.73
CA SER A 367 0.10 8.27 -1.75
C SER A 367 0.63 9.48 -2.52
N LEU A 368 1.39 10.36 -1.87
CA LEU A 368 2.07 11.45 -2.55
C LEU A 368 3.10 10.94 -3.56
N GLY A 369 3.84 9.87 -3.23
CA GLY A 369 4.74 9.18 -4.17
C GLY A 369 4.01 8.70 -5.43
N PHE A 370 2.85 8.05 -5.27
CA PHE A 370 1.99 7.65 -6.39
C PHE A 370 1.54 8.85 -7.24
N VAL A 371 1.02 9.90 -6.62
CA VAL A 371 0.52 11.09 -7.34
C VAL A 371 1.62 11.75 -8.14
N ILE A 372 2.80 11.94 -7.54
CA ILE A 372 3.94 12.56 -8.24
C ILE A 372 4.35 11.70 -9.44
N ALA A 373 4.46 10.38 -9.24
CA ALA A 373 4.84 9.45 -10.31
C ALA A 373 3.84 9.46 -11.48
N PHE A 374 2.54 9.47 -11.20
CA PHE A 374 1.51 9.56 -12.26
C PHE A 374 1.44 10.94 -12.91
N ALA A 375 1.64 12.02 -12.14
CA ALA A 375 1.54 13.39 -12.63
C ALA A 375 2.58 13.70 -13.71
N TYR A 376 3.82 13.22 -13.56
CA TYR A 376 4.84 13.42 -14.59
C TYR A 376 4.90 12.29 -15.64
N SER A 377 4.12 11.22 -15.47
CA SER A 377 4.17 10.02 -16.32
C SER A 377 4.00 10.36 -17.81
N THR A 378 3.13 11.31 -18.15
CA THR A 378 2.86 11.70 -19.55
C THR A 378 3.79 12.78 -20.10
N PHE A 379 4.60 13.43 -19.27
CA PHE A 379 5.37 14.61 -19.67
C PHE A 379 6.89 14.36 -19.78
N ILE A 380 7.40 13.31 -19.14
CA ILE A 380 8.84 13.05 -19.00
C ILE A 380 9.18 11.71 -19.68
N CYS A 381 10.36 11.61 -20.30
CA CYS A 381 10.87 10.36 -20.88
C CYS A 381 11.24 9.32 -19.80
N LEU A 382 11.15 8.03 -20.14
CA LEU A 382 11.33 6.94 -19.17
C LEU A 382 12.71 6.92 -18.50
N GLU A 383 13.77 7.24 -19.23
CA GLU A 383 15.13 7.36 -18.69
C GLU A 383 15.20 8.33 -17.50
N THR A 384 14.63 9.53 -17.65
CA THR A 384 14.58 10.53 -16.57
C THR A 384 13.75 10.03 -15.38
N LYS A 385 12.67 9.28 -15.61
CA LYS A 385 11.87 8.68 -14.53
C LYS A 385 12.69 7.67 -13.73
N LEU A 386 13.52 6.86 -14.39
CA LEU A 386 14.43 5.93 -13.73
C LEU A 386 15.48 6.65 -12.88
N TYR A 387 16.03 7.79 -13.35
CA TYR A 387 16.93 8.62 -12.54
C TYR A 387 16.23 9.25 -11.32
N ILE A 388 14.97 9.68 -11.46
CA ILE A 388 14.18 10.17 -10.32
C ILE A 388 13.99 9.06 -9.29
N LEU A 389 13.59 7.86 -9.73
CA LEU A 389 13.43 6.70 -8.87
C LEU A 389 14.73 6.31 -8.15
N LEU A 390 15.86 6.32 -8.87
CA LEU A 390 17.19 6.09 -8.32
C LEU A 390 17.57 7.13 -7.26
N SER A 391 17.29 8.41 -7.53
CA SER A 391 17.61 9.50 -6.61
C SER A 391 16.84 9.38 -5.28
N VAL A 392 15.55 9.02 -5.34
CA VAL A 392 14.72 8.80 -4.15
C VAL A 392 15.18 7.54 -3.39
N LEU A 393 15.60 6.49 -4.09
CA LEU A 393 16.20 5.30 -3.47
C LEU A 393 17.49 5.64 -2.72
N LEU A 394 18.40 6.38 -3.33
CA LEU A 394 19.65 6.79 -2.70
C LEU A 394 19.41 7.68 -1.48
N LEU A 395 18.45 8.61 -1.56
CA LEU A 395 18.05 9.42 -0.41
C LEU A 395 17.52 8.54 0.73
N THR A 396 16.69 7.55 0.41
CA THR A 396 16.16 6.59 1.38
C THR A 396 17.27 5.76 2.05
N ALA A 397 18.24 5.29 1.27
CA ALA A 397 19.39 4.55 1.77
C ALA A 397 20.28 5.39 2.72
N LEU A 398 20.25 6.72 2.60
CA LEU A 398 20.94 7.63 3.51
C LEU A 398 20.12 7.96 4.77
N THR A 399 18.81 8.23 4.63
CA THR A 399 17.99 8.68 5.77
C THR A 399 17.59 7.55 6.70
N TYR A 400 17.31 6.35 6.20
CA TYR A 400 16.86 5.23 7.02
C TYR A 400 17.88 4.80 8.09
N PRO A 401 19.18 4.59 7.78
CA PRO A 401 20.17 4.22 8.79
C PRO A 401 20.31 5.25 9.92
N ILE A 402 20.09 6.54 9.62
CA ILE A 402 20.10 7.61 10.63
C ILE A 402 18.95 7.41 11.63
N VAL A 403 17.76 7.03 11.17
CA VAL A 403 16.61 6.75 12.05
C VAL A 403 16.92 5.56 12.96
N GLU A 404 17.45 4.47 12.42
CA GLU A 404 17.80 3.28 13.22
C GLU A 404 18.90 3.60 14.25
N TYR A 405 19.87 4.43 13.88
CA TYR A 405 20.91 4.89 14.81
C TYR A 405 20.35 5.76 15.94
N VAL A 406 19.45 6.70 15.62
CA VAL A 406 18.79 7.55 16.62
C VAL A 406 17.95 6.71 17.58
N GLU A 407 17.21 5.74 17.07
CA GLU A 407 16.39 4.84 17.90
C GLU A 407 17.24 3.92 18.77
N LYS A 408 18.38 3.41 18.26
CA LYS A 408 19.32 2.62 19.06
C LYS A 408 19.94 3.44 20.19
N LYS A 409 20.17 4.73 19.98
CA LYS A 409 20.73 5.64 20.98
C LYS A 409 19.70 6.08 22.02
N ASN A 410 18.47 6.34 21.59
CA ASN A 410 17.35 6.79 22.41
C ASN A 410 16.13 5.88 22.19
N PRO A 411 16.10 4.69 22.80
CA PRO A 411 15.02 3.74 22.57
C PRO A 411 13.67 4.29 23.04
N THR A 412 12.65 4.14 22.21
CA THR A 412 11.29 4.52 22.56
C THR A 412 10.81 3.63 23.72
N PRO A 413 10.36 4.21 24.84
CA PRO A 413 9.94 3.42 25.99
C PRO A 413 8.76 2.52 25.59
N PRO A 414 8.77 1.24 25.99
CA PRO A 414 7.60 0.38 25.82
C PRO A 414 6.41 1.00 26.55
N ILE A 415 5.20 0.77 26.05
CA ILE A 415 3.99 1.13 26.80
C ILE A 415 4.02 0.28 28.07
N GLU A 416 4.25 0.90 29.23
CA GLU A 416 4.09 0.23 30.53
C GLU A 416 2.68 -0.38 30.61
N GLU A 417 2.63 -1.64 31.05
CA GLU A 417 1.45 -2.51 31.15
C GLU A 417 0.26 -1.87 31.90
N GLY A 418 0.51 -0.78 32.66
CA GLY A 418 -0.47 -0.08 33.49
C GLY A 418 -1.68 0.48 32.76
N ILE A 419 -1.66 0.76 31.45
CA ILE A 419 -2.86 1.28 30.76
C ILE A 419 -3.86 0.15 30.42
N TYR A 420 -3.38 -1.08 30.23
CA TYR A 420 -4.26 -2.23 29.97
C TYR A 420 -4.62 -3.00 31.25
N SER A 421 -3.76 -2.95 32.29
CA SER A 421 -3.98 -3.67 33.55
C SER A 421 -4.66 -2.83 34.65
N ASN A 422 -4.50 -1.49 34.71
CA ASN A 422 -5.03 -0.70 35.83
C ASN A 422 -6.56 -0.71 35.97
N ASN A 423 -7.32 -1.11 34.96
CA ASN A 423 -8.78 -1.18 35.06
C ASN A 423 -9.32 -2.55 35.48
N LYS A 424 -8.48 -3.59 35.60
CA LYS A 424 -8.88 -4.86 36.20
C LYS A 424 -8.76 -4.83 37.73
N GLU A 425 -7.70 -4.23 38.26
CA GLU A 425 -7.48 -4.15 39.71
C GLU A 425 -8.24 -3.01 40.39
N ALA A 426 -8.60 -1.94 39.67
CA ALA A 426 -9.47 -0.88 40.21
C ALA A 426 -10.93 -1.32 40.46
N LYS A 427 -11.29 -2.57 40.13
CA LYS A 427 -12.61 -3.15 40.42
C LYS A 427 -12.67 -4.02 41.69
N GLU A 428 -11.54 -4.29 42.36
CA GLU A 428 -11.54 -5.11 43.60
C GLU A 428 -11.09 -4.37 44.87
N GLY A 429 -10.57 -3.16 44.77
CA GLY A 429 -10.11 -2.37 45.93
C GLY A 429 -10.89 -1.09 46.13
N GLY A 430 -12.10 -1.16 46.69
CA GLY A 430 -12.78 0.03 47.21
C GLY A 430 -12.03 0.62 48.39
N SER A 431 -11.17 1.62 48.16
CA SER A 431 -10.81 2.60 49.18
C SER A 431 -10.22 3.88 48.58
N THR A 432 -10.83 4.97 48.99
CA THR A 432 -10.52 6.39 48.81
C THR A 432 -9.03 6.70 48.96
N PHE A 433 -8.37 7.28 47.94
CA PHE A 433 -7.20 8.14 48.17
C PHE A 433 -7.14 9.31 47.17
N ILE A 434 -6.78 10.45 47.75
CA ILE A 434 -6.86 11.82 47.26
C ILE A 434 -5.80 12.07 46.16
N ILE A 435 -6.21 12.70 45.05
CA ILE A 435 -5.31 13.25 44.04
C ILE A 435 -4.64 14.48 44.66
N ALA A 436 -3.34 14.42 44.90
CA ALA A 436 -2.51 15.59 45.15
C ALA A 436 -1.82 15.98 43.83
N GLU A 437 -2.11 17.19 43.38
CA GLU A 437 -1.26 17.98 42.48
C GLU A 437 0.20 17.93 42.95
N LEU A 438 1.16 17.90 42.02
CA LEU A 438 2.32 18.77 42.18
C LEU A 438 2.91 19.18 40.82
N SER A 439 2.76 20.47 40.57
CA SER A 439 3.59 21.31 39.74
C SER A 439 5.04 21.36 40.24
N LEU A 440 5.99 21.14 39.32
CA LEU A 440 7.18 21.98 39.12
C LEU A 440 7.91 21.61 37.83
#